data_AF-A0A9D9DFA6-F1
#
_entry.id   AF-A0A9D9DFA6-F1
#
_cell.length_a   1.000
_cell.length_b   1.000
_cell.length_c   1.000
_cell.angle_alpha   90.00
_cell.angle_beta   90.00
_cell.angle_gamma   90.00
#
_symmetry.space_group_name_H-M   'P 1'
#
loop_
_entity.id
_entity.type
_entity.pdbx_description
1 polymer ?
#
loop_
_entity_poly.entity_id
_entity_poly.type
_entity_poly.pdbx_seq_one_letter_code
_entity_poly.pdbx_strand_id
1 'polypeptide(L)'
;MKQAEHAYLELTDAFDYALSSWLNLPLPSKTVHEAHQIIGACCFLLDNIYCKQDAGREISLSIAKDIGADFNPSEAKDEAAQIRVFISGGDFALGKSPLRDYIRFVSKTEPSILNCYSDSAGKLVAITCDELTNLVYGQTQEIHPTRLAEIIFLVLSEEFGRLYREILGKGFFLLKSVPYFLGIEEAMERIRKENCD
;
A
#
# COMPACT_ATOMS: atom_id res chain seq x y z
N MET A 1 -14.36 -6.13 -15.22
CA MET A 1 -12.95 -5.87 -14.91
C MET A 1 -12.48 -6.97 -13.97
N LYS A 2 -11.29 -7.54 -14.18
CA LYS A 2 -10.76 -8.55 -13.26
C LYS A 2 -10.30 -7.86 -11.96
N GLN A 3 -10.40 -8.54 -10.83
CA GLN A 3 -10.19 -7.93 -9.50
C GLN A 3 -8.79 -7.34 -9.34
N ALA A 4 -7.77 -7.94 -9.95
CA ALA A 4 -6.40 -7.47 -9.83
C ALA A 4 -6.08 -6.22 -10.66
N GLU A 5 -6.67 -6.08 -11.85
CA GLU A 5 -6.57 -4.86 -12.68
C GLU A 5 -7.31 -3.70 -12.00
N HIS A 6 -8.49 -3.97 -11.44
CA HIS A 6 -9.22 -3.00 -10.62
C HIS A 6 -8.39 -2.53 -9.42
N ALA A 7 -7.84 -3.47 -8.65
CA ALA A 7 -6.99 -3.14 -7.51
C ALA A 7 -5.75 -2.31 -7.91
N TYR A 8 -5.13 -2.62 -9.05
CA TYR A 8 -3.99 -1.86 -9.55
C TYR A 8 -4.35 -0.40 -9.78
N LEU A 9 -5.39 -0.13 -10.57
CA LEU A 9 -5.81 1.22 -10.91
C LEU A 9 -6.20 2.04 -9.67
N GLU A 10 -6.97 1.44 -8.76
CA GLU A 10 -7.42 2.14 -7.55
C GLU A 10 -6.24 2.46 -6.60
N LEU A 11 -5.24 1.57 -6.51
CA LEU A 11 -4.07 1.79 -5.66
C LEU A 11 -3.08 2.77 -6.27
N THR A 12 -2.87 2.77 -7.59
CA THR A 12 -2.05 3.78 -8.27
C THR A 12 -2.70 5.15 -8.17
N ASP A 13 -4.01 5.25 -8.40
CA ASP A 13 -4.75 6.52 -8.29
C ASP A 13 -4.68 7.06 -6.85
N ALA A 14 -4.87 6.20 -5.85
CA ALA A 14 -4.77 6.59 -4.43
C ALA A 14 -3.34 7.04 -4.06
N PHE A 15 -2.31 6.35 -4.55
CA PHE A 15 -0.92 6.73 -4.32
C PHE A 15 -0.60 8.08 -4.96
N ASP A 16 -0.93 8.25 -6.23
CA ASP A 16 -0.66 9.49 -6.96
C ASP A 16 -1.43 10.67 -6.35
N TYR A 17 -2.68 10.45 -5.92
CA TYR A 17 -3.46 11.43 -5.17
C TYR A 17 -2.80 11.81 -3.84
N ALA A 18 -2.25 10.85 -3.10
CA ALA A 18 -1.52 11.11 -1.85
C ALA A 18 -0.31 12.03 -2.11
N LEU A 19 0.45 11.78 -3.17
CA LEU A 19 1.60 12.59 -3.53
C LEU A 19 1.22 13.98 -4.02
N SER A 20 0.29 14.07 -4.97
CA SER A 20 -0.06 15.33 -5.63
C SER A 20 -0.89 16.25 -4.75
N SER A 21 -1.87 15.72 -4.03
CA SER A 21 -2.91 16.54 -3.37
C SER A 21 -2.65 16.74 -1.89
N TRP A 22 -2.07 15.75 -1.20
CA TRP A 22 -1.78 15.86 0.23
C TRP A 22 -0.37 16.33 0.53
N LEU A 23 0.60 15.89 -0.27
CA LEU A 23 2.02 16.18 -0.06
C LEU A 23 2.55 17.28 -0.99
N ASN A 24 1.81 17.63 -2.05
CA ASN A 24 2.25 18.55 -3.10
C ASN A 24 3.66 18.21 -3.62
N LEU A 25 3.92 16.91 -3.78
CA LEU A 25 5.25 16.39 -4.07
C LEU A 25 5.33 15.87 -5.52
N PRO A 26 5.87 16.66 -6.46
CA PRO A 26 6.13 16.16 -7.80
C PRO A 26 7.32 15.21 -7.76
N LEU A 27 7.12 13.97 -8.21
CA LEU A 27 8.18 12.97 -8.34
C LEU A 27 8.71 12.88 -9.77
N PRO A 28 9.99 12.52 -9.96
CA PRO A 28 10.50 12.15 -11.27
C PRO A 28 9.72 10.96 -11.85
N SER A 29 9.50 10.95 -13.17
CA SER A 29 8.77 9.88 -13.86
C SER A 29 9.31 8.49 -13.54
N LYS A 30 10.64 8.35 -13.45
CA LYS A 30 11.29 7.11 -13.06
C LYS A 30 10.81 6.58 -11.70
N THR A 31 10.71 7.46 -10.71
CA THR A 31 10.25 7.08 -9.35
C THR A 31 8.77 6.71 -9.35
N VAL A 32 7.96 7.42 -10.14
CA VAL A 32 6.54 7.06 -10.33
C VAL A 32 6.42 5.67 -10.95
N HIS A 33 7.21 5.38 -11.99
CA HIS A 33 7.20 4.05 -12.62
C HIS A 33 7.65 2.94 -11.66
N GLU A 34 8.71 3.17 -10.87
CA GLU A 34 9.14 2.22 -9.83
C GLU A 34 8.04 2.00 -8.76
N ALA A 35 7.34 3.05 -8.35
CA ALA A 35 6.22 2.94 -7.42
C ALA A 35 5.06 2.12 -7.99
N HIS A 36 4.70 2.38 -9.26
CA HIS A 36 3.67 1.63 -9.96
C HIS A 36 4.05 0.15 -10.14
N GLN A 37 5.33 -0.18 -10.34
CA GLN A 37 5.81 -1.57 -10.33
C GLN A 37 5.60 -2.25 -8.96
N ILE A 38 5.93 -1.56 -7.85
CA ILE A 38 5.70 -2.07 -6.48
C ILE A 38 4.20 -2.34 -6.25
N ILE A 39 3.34 -1.39 -6.63
CA ILE A 39 1.88 -1.54 -6.53
C ILE A 39 1.41 -2.74 -7.37
N GLY A 40 1.90 -2.86 -8.60
CA GLY A 40 1.61 -4.00 -9.48
C GLY A 40 2.00 -5.35 -8.88
N ALA A 41 3.19 -5.44 -8.29
CA ALA A 41 3.66 -6.63 -7.58
C ALA A 41 2.75 -6.97 -6.39
N CYS A 42 2.31 -5.95 -5.64
CA CYS A 42 1.36 -6.10 -4.55
C CYS A 42 0.00 -6.62 -5.05
N CYS A 43 -0.55 -6.06 -6.12
CA CYS A 43 -1.82 -6.52 -6.73
C CYS A 43 -1.73 -7.98 -7.19
N PHE A 44 -0.58 -8.40 -7.72
CA PHE A 44 -0.34 -9.80 -8.06
C PHE A 44 -0.40 -10.71 -6.83
N LEU A 45 0.19 -10.31 -5.72
CA LEU A 45 0.11 -11.08 -4.48
C LEU A 45 -1.31 -11.10 -3.90
N LEU A 46 -2.01 -9.96 -3.93
CA LEU A 46 -3.40 -9.85 -3.49
C LEU A 46 -4.30 -10.82 -4.26
N ASP A 47 -4.16 -10.87 -5.59
CA ASP A 47 -4.92 -11.78 -6.44
C ASP A 47 -4.59 -13.26 -6.15
N ASN A 48 -3.30 -13.60 -6.04
CA ASN A 48 -2.87 -14.97 -5.71
C ASN A 48 -3.36 -15.45 -4.34
N ILE A 49 -3.35 -14.57 -3.32
CA ILE A 49 -3.69 -14.94 -1.94
C ILE A 49 -5.21 -15.02 -1.76
N TYR A 50 -5.95 -14.05 -2.30
CA TYR A 50 -7.36 -13.84 -1.95
C TYR A 50 -8.34 -14.14 -3.08
N CYS A 51 -8.00 -13.83 -4.33
CA CYS A 51 -8.89 -14.02 -5.47
C CYS A 51 -8.70 -15.39 -6.14
N LYS A 52 -7.51 -16.01 -5.96
CA LYS A 52 -7.08 -17.28 -6.58
C LYS A 52 -7.29 -17.31 -8.09
N GLN A 53 -7.18 -16.16 -8.74
CA GLN A 53 -7.20 -16.07 -10.19
C GLN A 53 -5.74 -16.21 -10.69
N ASP A 54 -5.54 -16.73 -11.90
CA ASP A 54 -4.22 -16.69 -12.55
C ASP A 54 -4.07 -15.33 -13.26
N ALA A 55 -4.16 -14.23 -12.50
CA ALA A 55 -4.20 -12.88 -13.08
C ALA A 55 -2.83 -12.28 -13.39
N GLY A 56 -1.74 -13.03 -13.17
CA GLY A 56 -0.37 -12.54 -13.38
C GLY A 56 -0.13 -11.98 -14.77
N ARG A 57 -0.74 -12.59 -15.79
CA ARG A 57 -0.66 -12.11 -17.18
C ARG A 57 -1.41 -10.79 -17.37
N GLU A 58 -2.57 -10.59 -16.74
CA GLU A 58 -3.38 -9.39 -16.90
C GLU A 58 -2.82 -8.18 -16.14
N ILE A 59 -2.31 -8.41 -14.94
CA ILE A 59 -1.63 -7.38 -14.15
C ILE A 59 -0.39 -6.90 -14.89
N SER A 60 0.41 -7.84 -15.42
CA SER A 60 1.57 -7.50 -16.24
C SER A 60 1.20 -6.67 -17.47
N LEU A 61 0.06 -6.95 -18.11
CA LEU A 61 -0.44 -6.15 -19.24
C LEU A 61 -0.92 -4.75 -18.80
N SER A 62 -1.52 -4.64 -17.62
CA SER A 62 -2.01 -3.37 -17.06
C SER A 62 -0.84 -2.47 -16.70
N ILE A 63 0.17 -3.00 -16.00
CA ILE A 63 1.42 -2.29 -15.69
C ILE A 63 2.13 -1.90 -17.00
N ALA A 64 2.29 -2.83 -17.94
CA ALA A 64 2.92 -2.54 -19.23
C ALA A 64 2.20 -1.46 -20.04
N LYS A 65 0.86 -1.35 -19.90
CA LYS A 65 0.08 -0.30 -20.56
C LYS A 65 0.29 1.06 -19.90
N ASP A 66 0.51 1.06 -18.59
CA ASP A 66 0.65 2.27 -17.77
C ASP A 66 2.06 2.86 -17.88
N ILE A 67 3.10 2.08 -17.54
CA ILE A 67 4.50 2.54 -17.54
C ILE A 67 5.25 2.21 -18.84
N GLY A 68 4.58 1.57 -19.81
CA GLY A 68 5.09 1.40 -21.17
C GLY A 68 6.39 0.59 -21.26
N ALA A 69 7.37 1.14 -22.01
CA ALA A 69 8.67 0.50 -22.25
C ALA A 69 9.51 0.33 -20.99
N ASP A 70 9.16 1.01 -19.89
CA ASP A 70 9.86 0.92 -18.61
C ASP A 70 9.35 -0.24 -17.73
N PHE A 71 8.36 -1.02 -18.20
CA PHE A 71 7.93 -2.22 -17.50
C PHE A 71 8.93 -3.36 -17.64
N ASN A 72 9.45 -3.83 -16.51
CA ASN A 72 10.30 -5.02 -16.43
C ASN A 72 9.58 -6.16 -15.66
N PRO A 73 9.10 -7.21 -16.37
CA PRO A 73 8.42 -8.34 -15.74
C PRO A 73 9.29 -9.11 -14.73
N SER A 74 10.61 -9.12 -14.93
CA SER A 74 11.54 -9.78 -14.01
C SER A 74 11.63 -9.03 -12.69
N GLU A 75 11.78 -7.70 -12.74
CA GLU A 75 11.81 -6.86 -11.55
C GLU A 75 10.48 -6.94 -10.79
N ALA A 76 9.33 -6.83 -11.47
CA ALA A 76 8.02 -6.97 -10.83
C ALA A 76 7.82 -8.33 -10.13
N LYS A 77 8.38 -9.41 -10.69
CA LYS A 77 8.35 -10.73 -10.08
C LYS A 77 9.28 -10.81 -8.87
N ASP A 78 10.45 -10.20 -8.93
CA ASP A 78 11.40 -10.15 -7.83
C ASP A 78 10.83 -9.33 -6.67
N GLU A 79 10.16 -8.21 -6.94
CA GLU A 79 9.43 -7.42 -5.93
C GLU A 79 8.31 -8.24 -5.28
N ALA A 80 7.48 -8.92 -6.08
CA ALA A 80 6.45 -9.80 -5.54
C ALA A 80 7.04 -10.92 -4.67
N ALA A 81 8.21 -11.45 -5.02
CA ALA A 81 8.89 -12.45 -4.20
C ALA A 81 9.40 -11.85 -2.88
N GLN A 82 9.99 -10.65 -2.91
CA GLN A 82 10.47 -9.94 -1.72
C GLN A 82 9.32 -9.64 -0.75
N ILE A 83 8.25 -9.01 -1.24
CA ILE A 83 7.05 -8.70 -0.44
C ILE A 83 6.50 -9.99 0.18
N ARG A 84 6.41 -11.08 -0.59
CA ARG A 84 5.91 -12.37 -0.08
C ARG A 84 6.78 -12.96 1.02
N VAL A 85 8.11 -12.87 0.89
CA VAL A 85 9.04 -13.30 1.96
C VAL A 85 8.78 -12.51 3.23
N PHE A 86 8.63 -11.19 3.15
CA PHE A 86 8.35 -10.35 4.31
C PHE A 86 6.98 -10.64 4.95
N ILE A 87 5.93 -10.91 4.17
CA ILE A 87 4.62 -11.34 4.70
C ILE A 87 4.76 -12.62 5.53
N SER A 88 5.56 -13.57 5.06
CA SER A 88 5.83 -14.84 5.75
C SER A 88 6.79 -14.70 6.93
N GLY A 89 7.55 -13.61 7.02
CA GLY A 89 8.48 -13.30 8.09
C GLY A 89 7.82 -12.74 9.36
N GLY A 90 8.58 -12.74 10.46
CA GLY A 90 8.17 -12.20 11.77
C GLY A 90 8.67 -10.79 12.07
N ASP A 91 9.63 -10.27 11.31
CA ASP A 91 10.52 -9.20 11.78
C ASP A 91 10.31 -7.82 11.14
N PHE A 92 9.18 -7.58 10.46
CA PHE A 92 8.92 -6.27 9.84
C PHE A 92 9.04 -5.11 10.85
N ALA A 93 8.61 -5.31 12.10
CA ALA A 93 8.70 -4.33 13.17
C ALA A 93 10.13 -4.03 13.68
N LEU A 94 11.15 -4.82 13.29
CA LEU A 94 12.51 -4.74 13.84
C LEU A 94 13.48 -3.84 13.03
N GLY A 95 13.08 -3.37 11.85
CA GLY A 95 13.91 -2.47 11.03
C GLY A 95 13.68 -0.98 11.30
N LYS A 96 14.47 -0.14 10.62
CA LYS A 96 14.35 1.32 10.64
C LYS A 96 13.85 1.80 9.29
N SER A 97 12.69 2.43 9.27
CA SER A 97 12.13 3.15 8.13
C SER A 97 11.17 4.24 8.63
N PRO A 98 10.91 5.29 7.84
CA PRO A 98 9.94 6.32 8.21
C PRO A 98 8.57 5.75 8.61
N LEU A 99 8.09 4.73 7.89
CA LEU A 99 6.81 4.09 8.21
C LEU A 99 6.84 3.34 9.53
N ARG A 100 7.89 2.57 9.80
CA ARG A 100 8.01 1.83 11.07
C ARG A 100 8.08 2.77 12.27
N ASP A 101 8.78 3.91 12.11
CA ASP A 101 8.85 4.93 13.14
C ASP A 101 7.50 5.64 13.34
N TYR A 102 6.76 5.92 12.27
CA TYR A 102 5.39 6.44 12.34
C TYR A 102 4.45 5.46 13.08
N ILE A 103 4.43 4.18 12.69
CA ILE A 103 3.57 3.17 13.33
C ILE A 103 3.92 3.02 14.82
N ARG A 104 5.21 3.03 15.19
CA ARG A 104 5.66 2.98 16.60
C ARG A 104 5.23 4.24 17.38
N PHE A 105 5.20 5.39 16.73
CA PHE A 105 4.73 6.63 17.33
C PHE A 105 3.23 6.58 17.59
N VAL A 106 2.43 6.27 16.58
CA VAL A 106 0.96 6.25 16.65
C VAL A 106 0.43 5.10 17.51
N SER A 107 1.10 3.95 17.57
CA SER A 107 0.66 2.82 18.38
C SER A 107 0.55 3.13 19.87
N LYS A 108 1.16 4.22 20.35
CA LYS A 108 1.05 4.68 21.74
C LYS A 108 -0.34 5.23 22.05
N THR A 109 -1.04 5.77 21.05
CA THR A 109 -2.38 6.37 21.19
C THR A 109 -3.46 5.57 20.49
N GLU A 110 -3.12 4.88 19.39
CA GLU A 110 -4.04 4.04 18.61
C GLU A 110 -3.49 2.61 18.52
N PRO A 111 -3.67 1.76 19.55
CA PRO A 111 -3.09 0.41 19.57
C PRO A 111 -3.59 -0.50 18.45
N SER A 112 -4.76 -0.22 17.87
CA SER A 112 -5.35 -1.00 16.77
C SER A 112 -4.47 -1.01 15.53
N ILE A 113 -3.62 0.02 15.32
CA ILE A 113 -2.70 0.11 14.18
C ILE A 113 -1.74 -1.08 14.12
N LEU A 114 -1.39 -1.68 15.27
CA LEU A 114 -0.51 -2.86 15.32
C LEU A 114 -1.16 -4.10 14.70
N ASN A 115 -2.47 -4.10 14.49
CA ASN A 115 -3.16 -5.19 13.80
C ASN A 115 -2.82 -5.26 12.30
N CYS A 116 -2.16 -4.25 11.73
CA CYS A 116 -1.56 -4.38 10.40
C CYS A 116 -0.52 -5.52 10.34
N TYR A 117 -0.01 -6.04 11.46
CA TYR A 117 0.92 -7.18 11.47
C TYR A 117 0.26 -8.53 11.78
N SER A 118 -1.04 -8.55 12.04
CA SER A 118 -1.73 -9.71 12.63
C SER A 118 -2.05 -10.84 11.65
N ASP A 119 -2.11 -10.53 10.34
CA ASP A 119 -2.37 -11.49 9.28
C ASP A 119 -1.73 -11.05 7.95
N SER A 120 -1.82 -11.91 6.93
CA SER A 120 -1.25 -11.63 5.61
C SER A 120 -1.84 -10.40 4.92
N ALA A 121 -3.10 -10.04 5.22
CA ALA A 121 -3.77 -8.91 4.57
C ALA A 121 -3.17 -7.61 5.07
N GLY A 122 -3.08 -7.46 6.39
CA GLY A 122 -2.43 -6.29 7.00
C GLY A 122 -0.95 -6.21 6.62
N LYS A 123 -0.23 -7.34 6.65
CA LYS A 123 1.21 -7.36 6.35
C LYS A 123 1.49 -6.92 4.92
N LEU A 124 0.69 -7.38 3.95
CA LEU A 124 0.83 -6.96 2.55
C LEU A 124 0.75 -5.44 2.42
N VAL A 125 -0.23 -4.81 3.09
CA VAL A 125 -0.38 -3.35 3.09
C VAL A 125 0.80 -2.67 3.75
N ALA A 126 1.18 -3.09 4.96
CA ALA A 126 2.27 -2.47 5.70
C ALA A 126 3.60 -2.51 4.94
N ILE A 127 3.91 -3.63 4.28
CA ILE A 127 5.14 -3.79 3.50
C ILE A 127 5.10 -2.93 2.24
N THR A 128 3.98 -2.95 1.50
CA THR A 128 3.81 -2.13 0.29
C THR A 128 3.98 -0.64 0.62
N CYS A 129 3.32 -0.17 1.68
CA CYS A 129 3.46 1.21 2.14
C CYS A 129 4.90 1.54 2.58
N ASP A 130 5.63 0.60 3.17
CA ASP A 130 7.03 0.80 3.61
C ASP A 130 7.95 1.00 2.41
N GLU A 131 7.84 0.12 1.42
CA GLU A 131 8.62 0.17 0.18
C GLU A 131 8.37 1.49 -0.57
N LEU A 132 7.09 1.85 -0.75
CA LEU A 132 6.70 3.12 -1.37
C LEU A 132 7.21 4.34 -0.56
N THR A 133 7.07 4.31 0.76
CA THR A 133 7.56 5.40 1.62
C THR A 133 9.08 5.56 1.50
N ASN A 134 9.84 4.46 1.52
CA ASN A 134 11.29 4.50 1.39
C ASN A 134 11.73 4.96 0.01
N LEU A 135 11.05 4.51 -1.06
CA LEU A 135 11.29 4.96 -2.42
C LEU A 135 11.13 6.48 -2.53
N VAL A 136 10.00 7.01 -2.05
CA VAL A 136 9.70 8.45 -2.11
C VAL A 136 10.65 9.25 -1.23
N TYR A 137 10.92 8.80 0.00
CA TYR A 137 11.85 9.47 0.91
C TYR A 137 13.29 9.51 0.35
N GLY A 138 13.69 8.48 -0.41
CA GLY A 138 14.97 8.46 -1.11
C GLY A 138 15.12 9.57 -2.17
N GLN A 139 14.01 10.13 -2.66
CA GLN A 139 13.99 11.17 -3.70
C GLN A 139 13.76 12.58 -3.16
N THR A 140 13.16 12.74 -1.98
CA THR A 140 12.92 14.04 -1.35
C THR A 140 13.27 14.05 0.12
N GLN A 141 14.01 15.08 0.55
CA GLN A 141 14.26 15.37 1.97
C GLN A 141 13.51 16.61 2.45
N GLU A 142 12.66 17.19 1.60
CA GLU A 142 11.94 18.44 1.92
C GLU A 142 10.74 18.18 2.84
N ILE A 143 10.18 16.97 2.80
CA ILE A 143 9.05 16.57 3.63
C ILE A 143 9.56 15.79 4.84
N HIS A 144 9.04 16.12 6.02
CA HIS A 144 9.37 15.39 7.23
C HIS A 144 8.99 13.90 7.09
N PRO A 145 9.90 12.94 7.40
CA PRO A 145 9.72 11.52 7.11
C PRO A 145 8.43 10.94 7.72
N THR A 146 8.08 11.36 8.93
CA THR A 146 6.84 10.91 9.59
C THR A 146 5.58 11.38 8.86
N ARG A 147 5.59 12.60 8.29
CA ARG A 147 4.43 13.14 7.56
C ARG A 147 4.25 12.43 6.22
N LEU A 148 5.37 12.17 5.53
CA LEU A 148 5.38 11.36 4.32
C LEU A 148 4.82 9.96 4.58
N ALA A 149 5.33 9.30 5.61
CA ALA A 149 4.89 7.97 6.01
C ALA A 149 3.40 7.94 6.41
N GLU A 150 2.95 8.90 7.22
CA GLU A 150 1.55 9.03 7.63
C GLU A 150 0.62 9.08 6.43
N ILE A 151 0.86 10.01 5.50
CA ILE A 151 -0.05 10.24 4.36
C ILE A 151 -0.09 9.04 3.43
N ILE A 152 1.06 8.50 3.03
CA ILE A 152 1.11 7.31 2.17
C ILE A 152 0.40 6.14 2.86
N PHE A 153 0.69 5.93 4.15
CA PHE A 153 0.11 4.81 4.88
C PHE A 153 -1.40 4.93 5.05
N LEU A 154 -1.91 6.09 5.47
CA LEU A 154 -3.34 6.27 5.72
C LEU A 154 -4.15 6.13 4.43
N VAL A 155 -3.74 6.80 3.35
CA VAL A 155 -4.46 6.80 2.07
C VAL A 155 -4.49 5.40 1.45
N LEU A 156 -3.32 4.73 1.36
CA LEU A 156 -3.29 3.38 0.81
C LEU A 156 -3.98 2.36 1.70
N SER A 157 -3.83 2.46 3.03
CA SER A 157 -4.48 1.53 3.96
C SER A 157 -6.01 1.61 3.88
N GLU A 158 -6.56 2.80 3.71
CA GLU A 158 -7.99 3.00 3.49
C GLU A 158 -8.43 2.33 2.19
N GLU A 159 -7.68 2.53 1.11
CA GLU A 159 -7.99 1.99 -0.20
C GLU A 159 -7.91 0.45 -0.22
N PHE A 160 -6.87 -0.13 0.38
CA PHE A 160 -6.80 -1.56 0.62
C PHE A 160 -7.97 -2.08 1.46
N GLY A 161 -8.37 -1.34 2.50
CA GLY A 161 -9.55 -1.67 3.30
C GLY A 161 -10.82 -1.77 2.46
N ARG A 162 -11.03 -0.85 1.53
CA ARG A 162 -12.14 -0.86 0.56
C ARG A 162 -12.06 -2.07 -0.37
N LEU A 163 -10.89 -2.32 -0.98
CA LEU A 163 -10.66 -3.45 -1.86
C LEU A 163 -10.88 -4.80 -1.15
N TYR A 164 -10.39 -4.98 0.08
CA TYR A 164 -10.60 -6.21 0.83
C TYR A 164 -12.08 -6.44 1.18
N ARG A 165 -12.85 -5.40 1.48
CA ARG A 165 -14.31 -5.52 1.67
C ARG A 165 -15.00 -5.97 0.40
N GLU A 166 -14.61 -5.41 -0.75
CA GLU A 166 -15.17 -5.78 -2.05
C GLU A 166 -14.86 -7.24 -2.39
N ILE A 167 -13.60 -7.66 -2.24
CA ILE A 167 -13.11 -8.98 -2.63
C ILE A 167 -13.63 -10.08 -1.70
N LEU A 168 -13.60 -9.86 -0.38
CA LEU A 168 -13.89 -10.88 0.62
C LEU A 168 -15.34 -10.86 1.09
N GLY A 169 -16.08 -9.77 0.85
CA GLY A 169 -17.43 -9.57 1.37
C GLY A 169 -17.49 -9.77 2.88
N LYS A 170 -18.37 -10.66 3.36
CA LYS A 170 -18.48 -11.00 4.79
C LYS A 170 -17.19 -11.59 5.39
N GLY A 171 -16.34 -12.20 4.55
CA GLY A 171 -15.05 -12.73 4.98
C GLY A 171 -14.06 -11.67 5.46
N PHE A 172 -14.26 -10.40 5.06
CA PHE A 172 -13.46 -9.27 5.54
C PHE A 172 -13.42 -9.23 7.07
N PHE A 173 -14.57 -9.35 7.73
CA PHE A 173 -14.70 -9.27 9.20
C PHE A 173 -14.02 -10.44 9.95
N LEU A 174 -13.52 -11.45 9.24
CA LEU A 174 -12.76 -12.56 9.82
C LEU A 174 -11.25 -12.30 9.82
N LEU A 175 -10.77 -11.25 9.13
CA LEU A 175 -9.37 -10.86 9.17
C LEU A 175 -9.04 -10.30 10.56
N LYS A 176 -7.86 -10.65 11.09
CA LYS A 176 -7.34 -10.09 12.34
C LYS A 176 -6.96 -8.62 12.18
N SER A 177 -6.66 -8.18 10.95
CA SER A 177 -6.32 -6.81 10.59
C SER A 177 -7.54 -5.87 10.48
N VAL A 178 -8.78 -6.35 10.61
CA VAL A 178 -10.01 -5.53 10.54
C VAL A 178 -10.00 -4.33 11.47
N PRO A 179 -9.67 -4.44 12.77
CA PRO A 179 -9.70 -3.29 13.66
C PRO A 179 -8.74 -2.18 13.23
N TYR A 180 -7.65 -2.54 12.55
CA TYR A 180 -6.73 -1.57 11.94
C TYR A 180 -7.41 -0.88 10.75
N PHE A 181 -7.98 -1.61 9.79
CA PHE A 181 -8.64 -1.01 8.63
C PHE A 181 -9.82 -0.09 9.01
N LEU A 182 -10.64 -0.50 9.99
CA LEU A 182 -11.74 0.34 10.48
C LEU A 182 -11.21 1.61 11.17
N GLY A 183 -10.17 1.49 11.99
CA GLY A 183 -9.54 2.64 12.63
C GLY A 183 -8.97 3.65 11.63
N ILE A 184 -8.39 3.18 10.53
CA ILE A 184 -7.89 4.03 9.45
C ILE A 184 -9.02 4.76 8.73
N GLU A 185 -10.11 4.07 8.39
CA GLU A 185 -11.28 4.68 7.77
C GLU A 185 -11.85 5.81 8.65
N GLU A 186 -12.00 5.57 9.94
CA GLU A 186 -12.43 6.59 10.90
C GLU A 186 -11.45 7.76 10.98
N ALA A 187 -10.13 7.50 10.98
CA ALA A 187 -9.11 8.54 10.99
C ALA A 187 -9.16 9.39 9.71
N MET A 188 -9.27 8.76 8.54
CA MET A 188 -9.39 9.44 7.26
C MET A 188 -10.68 10.26 7.15
N GLU A 189 -11.79 9.76 7.68
CA GLU A 189 -13.05 10.52 7.73
C GLU A 189 -12.91 11.77 8.60
N ARG A 190 -12.24 11.68 9.76
CA ARG A 190 -11.94 12.85 10.61
C ARG A 190 -11.07 13.87 9.86
N ILE A 191 -9.96 13.43 9.27
CA ILE A 191 -9.04 14.29 8.52
C ILE A 191 -9.76 15.00 7.37
N ARG A 192 -10.62 14.30 6.62
CA ARG A 192 -11.39 14.92 5.53
C ARG A 192 -12.36 15.98 6.05
N LYS A 193 -13.04 15.74 7.17
CA LYS A 193 -13.94 16.73 7.77
C LYS A 193 -13.19 17.99 8.21
N GLU A 194 -12.03 17.82 8.83
CA GLU A 194 -11.19 18.93 9.31
C GLU A 194 -10.55 19.76 8.19
N ASN A 195 -10.39 19.20 6.98
CA ASN A 195 -9.80 19.90 5.82
C ASN A 195 -10.84 20.43 4.81
N CYS A 196 -12.13 20.22 5.06
CA CYS A 196 -13.22 20.70 4.20
C CYS A 196 -13.99 21.90 4.80
N ASP A 197 -13.55 22.40 5.96
CA ASP A 197 -14.00 23.65 6.60
C ASP A 197 -12.99 24.79 6.31
#